data_AF-A0A8S2ZZK2-F1
#
_entry.id   AF-A0A8S2ZZK2-F1
#
_cell.length_a   1.000
_cell.length_b   1.000
_cell.length_c   1.000
_cell.angle_alpha   90.00
_cell.angle_beta   90.00
_cell.angle_gamma   90.00
#
_symmetry.space_group_name_H-M   'P 1'
#
loop_
_entity.id
_entity.type
_entity.pdbx_description
1 polymer ?
#
loop_
_entity_poly.entity_id
_entity_poly.type
_entity_poly.pdbx_seq_one_letter_code
_entity_poly.pdbx_strand_id
1 'polypeptide(L)' 'MTDMVEQLLDNYRQVNKILPNKVVFYRDGVDDGQFGKIIEHEIPAIQEAFN' A
#
# COMPACT_ATOMS: atom_id res chain seq x y z
N MET A 1 -2.94 -3.76 7.38
CA MET A 1 -2.36 -2.81 6.42
C MET A 1 -3.25 -2.71 5.19
N THR A 2 -3.72 -3.85 4.69
CA THR A 2 -4.72 -3.99 3.62
C THR A 2 -5.91 -3.04 3.79
N ASP A 3 -6.60 -3.06 4.93
CA ASP A 3 -7.77 -2.20 5.19
C ASP A 3 -7.49 -0.69 5.03
N MET A 4 -6.29 -0.22 5.40
CA MET A 4 -5.93 1.20 5.24
C MET A 4 -5.70 1.55 3.76
N VAL A 5 -5.06 0.65 3.02
CA VAL A 5 -4.77 0.85 1.59
C VAL A 5 -6.07 0.82 0.78
N GLU A 6 -6.97 -0.11 1.09
CA GLU A 6 -8.31 -0.18 0.48
C GLU A 6 -9.08 1.12 0.66
N GLN A 7 -9.15 1.64 1.90
CA GLN A 7 -9.82 2.93 2.16
C GLN A 7 -9.21 4.10 1.37
N LEU A 8 -7.88 4.13 1.23
CA LEU A 8 -7.20 5.16 0.44
C LEU A 8 -7.50 5.03 -1.06
N LEU A 9 -7.53 3.79 -1.57
CA LEU A 9 -7.87 3.51 -2.97
C LEU A 9 -9.34 3.86 -3.28
N ASP A 10 -10.25 3.55 -2.36
CA ASP A 10 -11.65 3.94 -2.49
C ASP A 10 -11.82 5.45 -2.51
N ASN A 11 -11.14 6.18 -1.61
CA ASN A 11 -11.15 7.64 -1.62
C ASN A 11 -10.60 8.21 -2.93
N TYR A 12 -9.50 7.65 -3.44
CA TYR A 12 -8.94 8.05 -4.72
C TYR A 12 -9.93 7.80 -5.87
N ARG A 13 -10.58 6.64 -5.89
CA ARG A 13 -11.56 6.26 -6.90
C ARG A 13 -12.83 7.11 -6.84
N GLN A 14 -13.26 7.52 -5.66
CA GLN A 14 -14.43 8.38 -5.51
C GLN A 14 -14.23 9.73 -6.21
N VAL A 15 -13.02 10.28 -6.14
CA VAL A 15 -12.66 11.57 -6.77
C VAL A 15 -12.34 11.38 -8.26
N ASN A 16 -11.49 10.41 -8.60
CA ASN A 16 -10.94 10.28 -9.96
C ASN A 16 -11.74 9.34 -10.88
N LYS A 17 -12.70 8.58 -10.32
CA LYS A 17 -13.50 7.54 -10.99
C LYS A 17 -12.71 6.36 -11.58
N ILE A 18 -11.40 6.34 -11.33
CA ILE A 18 -10.46 5.29 -11.72
C ILE A 18 -9.55 4.95 -10.54
N LEU A 19 -8.98 3.75 -10.54
CA LEU A 19 -7.89 3.39 -9.63
C LEU A 19 -6.56 3.94 -10.16
N PRO A 20 -5.58 4.21 -9.27
CA PRO A 20 -4.27 4.68 -9.68
C PRO A 20 -3.46 3.57 -10.36
N ASN A 21 -2.78 3.88 -11.46
CA ASN A 21 -1.89 2.93 -12.14
C ASN A 21 -0.55 2.71 -11.41
N LYS A 22 -0.16 3.62 -10.52
CA LYS A 22 1.06 3.56 -9.73
C LYS A 22 0.81 4.20 -8.36
N VAL A 23 1.36 3.60 -7.31
CA VAL A 23 1.31 4.13 -5.94
C VAL A 23 2.71 4.15 -5.36
N VAL A 24 3.06 5.24 -4.69
CA VAL A 24 4.36 5.44 -4.04
C VAL A 24 4.12 5.47 -2.53
N PHE A 25 4.67 4.49 -1.81
CA PHE A 25 4.60 4.43 -0.36
C PHE A 25 5.89 4.94 0.26
N TYR A 26 5.79 5.98 1.09
CA TYR A 26 6.89 6.44 1.91
C TYR A 26 6.76 5.80 3.29
N ARG A 27 7.67 4.86 3.60
CA ARG A 27 7.72 4.19 4.90
C ARG A 27 8.80 4.83 5.75
N ASP A 28 8.39 5.57 6.79
CA ASP A 28 9.30 6.24 7.71
C ASP A 28 9.83 5.27 8.80
N GLY A 29 11.08 5.46 9.22
CA GLY A 29 11.70 4.77 10.37
C GLY A 29 11.98 3.28 10.19
N VAL A 30 12.52 2.86 9.04
CA VAL A 30 12.92 1.46 8.83
C VAL A 30 14.36 1.24 9.34
N ASP A 31 14.51 0.43 10.38
CA ASP A 31 15.82 -0.09 10.80
C ASP A 31 16.24 -1.27 9.88
N ASP A 32 17.54 -1.48 9.65
CA ASP A 32 18.05 -2.47 8.67
C ASP A 32 17.50 -3.90 8.91
N GLY A 33 17.25 -4.26 10.17
CA GLY A 33 16.69 -5.57 10.55
C GLY A 33 15.21 -5.77 10.22
N GLN A 34 14.50 -4.72 9.79
CA GLN A 34 13.07 -4.76 9.47
C GLN A 34 12.80 -4.77 7.96
N PHE A 35 13.80 -4.49 7.13
CA PHE A 35 13.66 -4.42 5.68
C PHE A 35 13.13 -5.73 5.07
N GLY A 36 13.64 -6.87 5.55
CA GLY A 36 13.18 -8.20 5.12
C GLY A 36 11.70 -8.45 5.43
N LYS A 37 11.26 -8.10 6.65
CA LYS A 37 9.84 -8.27 7.06
C LYS A 37 8.88 -7.39 6.24
N ILE A 38 9.31 -6.18 5.87
CA ILE A 38 8.52 -5.27 5.04
C ILE A 38 8.32 -5.88 3.64
N ILE A 39 9.39 -6.41 3.04
CA ILE A 39 9.31 -7.07 1.73
C ILE A 39 8.41 -8.30 1.79
N GLU A 40 8.53 -9.13 2.83
CA GLU A 40 7.81 -10.40 2.92
C GLU A 40 6.33 -10.25 3.31
N HIS A 41 5.97 -9.22 4.09
CA HIS A 41 4.62 -9.09 4.65
C HIS A 41 3.88 -7.83 4.22
N GLU A 42 4.53 -6.67 4.15
CA GLU A 42 3.85 -5.41 3.82
C GLU A 42 3.60 -5.27 2.31
N ILE A 43 4.59 -5.58 1.47
CA ILE A 43 4.44 -5.48 0.01
C ILE A 43 3.31 -6.39 -0.52
N PRO A 44 3.23 -7.69 -0.16
CA PRO A 44 2.16 -8.54 -0.65
C PRO A 44 0.77 -8.11 -0.14
N ALA A 45 0.67 -7.65 1.11
CA ALA A 45 -0.58 -7.14 1.66
C ALA A 45 -1.06 -5.87 0.95
N ILE A 46 -0.13 -4.98 0.56
CA ILE A 46 -0.44 -3.82 -0.28
C ILE A 46 -0.90 -4.29 -1.65
N GLN A 47 -0.22 -5.24 -2.29
CA GLN A 47 -0.60 -5.77 -3.60
C GLN A 47 -1.97 -6.45 -3.59
N GLU A 48 -2.31 -7.18 -2.54
CA GLU A 48 -3.62 -7.81 -2.37
C GLU A 48 -4.75 -6.78 -2.36
N ALA A 49 -4.54 -5.60 -1.75
CA ALA A 49 -5.51 -4.51 -1.76
C ALA A 49 -5.78 -3.91 -3.16
N PHE A 50 -4.97 -4.23 -4.18
CA PHE A 50 -5.21 -3.80 -5.57
C PHE A 50 -5.93 -4.86 -6.42
N ASN A 51 -6.09 -6.10 -5.94
CA ASN A 51 -6.81 -7.18 -6.63
C ASN A 51 -8.32 -7.12 -6.33
#